data_AF-A0A151SEZ6-F1
#
_entry.id   AF-A0A151SEZ6-F1
#
_cell.length_a   1.000
_cell.length_b   1.000
_cell.length_c   1.000
_cell.angle_alpha   90.00
_cell.angle_beta   90.00
_cell.angle_gamma   90.00
#
_symmetry.space_group_name_H-M   'P 1'
#
loop_
_entity.id
_entity.type
_entity.pdbx_description
1 polymer ?
#
loop_
_entity_poly.entity_id
_entity_poly.type
_entity_poly.pdbx_seq_one_letter_code
_entity_poly.pdbx_strand_id
1 'polypeptide(L)'
;MDNSNTKKGEVKVVIELNFRGEFEMARASEEYNKLISQLPEVYVGKIERLRVIINIMCSAAQKCMKEKKMHIGPWRKKRYMQSKWLGMTNNNRSKMTPLPMVYSEQPRNSRASMLTCDFY
;
A
#
# COMPACT_ATOMS: atom_id res chain seq x y z
N MET A 1 -28.62 10.67 -23.37
CA MET A 1 -27.61 11.69 -23.72
C MET A 1 -26.86 11.96 -22.43
N ASP A 2 -25.77 11.23 -22.28
CA ASP A 2 -25.22 10.91 -20.98
C ASP A 2 -24.09 11.90 -20.72
N ASN A 3 -24.28 12.73 -19.70
CA ASN A 3 -23.46 13.90 -19.41
C ASN A 3 -22.06 13.47 -18.94
N SER A 4 -21.12 13.35 -19.87
CA SER A 4 -19.70 13.13 -19.57
C SER A 4 -19.11 14.43 -19.02
N ASN A 5 -19.17 14.56 -17.70
CA ASN A 5 -18.62 15.68 -16.97
C ASN A 5 -17.08 15.62 -17.03
N THR A 6 -16.50 16.30 -18.02
CA THR A 6 -15.05 16.47 -18.23
C THR A 6 -14.46 17.39 -17.16
N LYS A 7 -14.42 16.92 -15.90
CA LYS A 7 -13.54 17.53 -14.89
C LYS A 7 -12.11 17.22 -15.31
N LYS A 8 -11.35 18.26 -15.69
CA LYS A 8 -9.89 18.27 -15.87
C LYS A 8 -9.25 17.41 -14.77
N GLY A 9 -8.95 16.16 -15.11
CA GLY A 9 -8.95 15.06 -14.15
C GLY A 9 -7.70 15.08 -13.28
N GLU A 10 -7.87 15.24 -11.97
CA GLU A 10 -6.82 15.03 -10.99
C GLU A 10 -6.27 13.60 -11.14
N VAL A 11 -5.04 13.46 -11.65
CA VAL A 11 -4.40 12.16 -11.84
C VAL A 11 -3.85 11.69 -10.50
N LYS A 12 -4.56 10.75 -9.86
CA LYS A 12 -4.07 10.08 -8.65
C LYS A 12 -2.98 9.08 -9.01
N VAL A 13 -1.82 9.21 -8.37
CA VAL A 13 -0.71 8.27 -8.46
C VAL A 13 -0.50 7.59 -7.11
N VAL A 14 -0.06 6.34 -7.14
CA VAL A 14 0.38 5.59 -5.96
C VAL A 14 1.90 5.61 -5.94
N ILE A 15 2.46 5.91 -4.77
CA ILE A 15 3.89 5.87 -4.49
C ILE A 15 4.09 4.83 -3.39
N GLU A 16 4.76 3.74 -3.71
CA GLU A 16 5.13 2.69 -2.77
C GLU A 16 6.65 2.52 -2.79
N LEU A 17 7.30 2.74 -1.65
CA LEU A 17 8.76 2.80 -1.57
C LEU A 17 9.41 1.42 -1.47
N ASN A 18 8.69 0.43 -0.95
CA ASN A 18 9.18 -0.94 -0.83
C ASN A 18 8.32 -1.92 -1.63
N PHE A 19 8.00 -1.56 -2.87
CA PHE A 19 7.03 -2.29 -3.67
C PHE A 19 7.46 -3.74 -3.92
N ARG A 20 8.74 -3.99 -4.17
CA ARG A 20 9.27 -5.35 -4.33
C ARG A 20 9.11 -6.17 -3.06
N GLY A 21 9.48 -5.62 -1.91
CA GLY A 21 9.45 -6.31 -0.61
C GLY A 21 8.04 -6.74 -0.18
N GLU A 22 7.00 -6.04 -0.65
CA GLU A 22 5.60 -6.42 -0.41
C GLU A 22 5.22 -7.80 -1.00
N PHE A 23 5.92 -8.24 -2.04
CA PHE A 23 5.66 -9.51 -2.72
C PHE A 23 6.71 -10.58 -2.41
N GLU A 24 7.80 -10.24 -1.73
CA GLU A 24 8.86 -11.18 -1.37
C GLU A 24 8.36 -12.26 -0.40
N MET A 25 8.94 -13.46 -0.54
CA MET A 25 8.56 -14.64 0.23
C MET A 25 9.79 -15.47 0.59
N ALA A 26 9.97 -15.76 1.88
CA ALA A 26 11.10 -16.56 2.37
C ALA A 26 11.21 -17.94 1.71
N ARG A 27 10.07 -18.55 1.34
CA ARG A 27 10.02 -19.86 0.67
C ARG A 27 9.40 -19.79 -0.73
N ALA A 28 9.75 -18.78 -1.54
CA ALA A 28 9.35 -18.70 -2.95
C ALA A 28 10.00 -19.77 -3.85
N SER A 29 9.34 -20.15 -4.95
CA SER A 29 9.95 -20.92 -6.04
C SER A 29 10.92 -20.05 -6.84
N GLU A 30 11.84 -20.68 -7.57
CA GLU A 30 12.80 -19.93 -8.38
C GLU A 30 12.10 -19.10 -9.48
N GLU A 31 11.06 -19.65 -10.10
CA GLU A 31 10.21 -18.94 -11.07
C GLU A 31 9.57 -17.69 -10.45
N TYR A 32 9.05 -17.80 -9.22
CA TYR A 32 8.46 -16.67 -8.52
C TYR A 32 9.51 -15.61 -8.17
N ASN A 33 10.70 -16.02 -7.73
CA ASN A 33 11.81 -15.10 -7.46
C ASN A 33 12.27 -14.35 -8.72
N LYS A 34 12.30 -15.01 -9.88
CA LYS A 34 12.57 -14.35 -11.17
C LYS A 34 11.53 -13.27 -11.45
N LEU A 35 10.24 -13.54 -11.23
CA LEU A 35 9.18 -12.54 -11.39
C LEU A 35 9.33 -11.35 -10.43
N ILE A 36 9.68 -11.62 -9.15
CA ILE A 36 9.95 -10.57 -8.16
C ILE A 36 11.13 -9.69 -8.56
N SER A 37 12.19 -10.28 -9.10
CA SER A 37 13.38 -9.54 -9.55
C SER A 37 13.09 -8.54 -10.67
N GLN A 38 12.03 -8.77 -11.45
CA GLN A 38 11.58 -7.86 -12.50
C GLN A 38 10.73 -6.70 -11.97
N LEU A 39 10.23 -6.77 -10.73
CA LEU A 39 9.49 -5.67 -10.13
C LEU A 39 10.44 -4.51 -9.76
N PRO A 40 10.02 -3.25 -9.92
CA PRO A 40 10.78 -2.13 -9.42
C PRO A 40 10.78 -2.13 -7.87
N GLU A 41 11.85 -1.62 -7.27
CA GLU A 41 11.93 -1.44 -5.81
C GLU A 41 10.90 -0.39 -5.34
N VAL A 42 10.82 0.73 -6.07
CA VAL A 42 9.85 1.79 -5.85
C VAL A 42 8.81 1.78 -6.97
N TYR A 43 7.53 1.74 -6.62
CA TYR A 43 6.45 1.91 -7.58
C TYR A 43 5.93 3.34 -7.56
N VAL A 44 5.96 4.01 -8.71
CA VAL A 44 5.29 5.29 -8.94
C VAL A 44 4.41 5.15 -10.18
N GLY A 45 3.10 5.21 -10.03
CA GLY A 45 2.24 5.06 -11.18
C GLY A 45 0.76 5.12 -10.89
N LYS A 46 -0.04 5.02 -11.96
CA LYS A 46 -1.50 5.04 -11.86
C LYS A 46 -2.04 3.77 -11.22
N ILE A 47 -3.25 3.90 -10.68
CA ILE A 47 -3.96 2.82 -9.98
C ILE A 47 -4.28 1.64 -10.90
N GLU A 48 -4.58 1.90 -12.18
CA GLU A 48 -4.97 0.86 -13.14
C GLU A 48 -3.81 -0.12 -13.38
N ARG A 49 -2.60 0.42 -13.56
CA ARG A 49 -1.38 -0.38 -13.74
C ARG A 49 -1.04 -1.17 -12.48
N LEU A 50 -1.18 -0.55 -11.31
CA LEU A 50 -0.95 -1.22 -10.02
C LEU A 50 -1.88 -2.41 -9.84
N ARG A 51 -3.16 -2.27 -10.18
CA ARG A 51 -4.16 -3.35 -10.09
C ARG A 51 -3.77 -4.57 -10.93
N VAL A 52 -3.23 -4.34 -12.13
CA VAL A 52 -2.76 -5.42 -13.02
C VAL A 52 -1.57 -6.14 -12.38
N ILE A 53 -0.59 -5.40 -11.85
CA ILE A 53 0.59 -6.00 -11.21
C ILE A 53 0.18 -6.84 -10.00
N ILE A 54 -0.69 -6.30 -9.12
CA ILE A 54 -1.21 -7.04 -7.96
C ILE A 54 -1.86 -8.36 -8.38
N ASN A 55 -2.66 -8.36 -9.46
CA ASN A 55 -3.31 -9.56 -9.95
C ASN A 55 -2.29 -10.63 -10.38
N ILE A 56 -1.29 -10.23 -11.19
CA ILE A 56 -0.26 -11.14 -11.69
C ILE A 56 0.53 -11.73 -10.52
N MET A 57 1.01 -10.88 -9.62
CA MET A 57 1.83 -11.30 -8.49
C MET A 57 1.07 -12.20 -7.51
N CYS A 58 -0.17 -11.86 -7.16
CA CYS A 58 -0.98 -12.69 -6.26
C CYS A 58 -1.30 -14.06 -6.88
N SER A 59 -1.57 -14.12 -8.19
CA SER A 59 -1.79 -15.39 -8.89
C SER A 59 -0.52 -16.25 -8.91
N ALA A 60 0.64 -15.64 -9.18
CA ALA A 60 1.93 -16.33 -9.13
C ALA A 60 2.27 -16.82 -7.71
N ALA A 61 2.00 -16.01 -6.69
CA ALA A 61 2.20 -16.37 -5.28
C ALA A 61 1.31 -17.54 -4.88
N GLN A 62 0.04 -17.53 -5.29
CA GLN A 62 -0.89 -18.63 -5.03
C GLN A 62 -0.43 -19.92 -5.70
N LYS A 63 0.04 -19.87 -6.95
CA LYS A 63 0.61 -21.02 -7.67
C LYS A 63 1.82 -21.59 -6.93
N CYS A 64 2.79 -20.73 -6.60
CA CYS A 64 4.00 -21.09 -5.86
C CYS A 64 3.68 -21.76 -4.50
N MET A 65 2.72 -21.21 -3.75
CA MET A 65 2.35 -21.75 -2.43
C MET A 65 1.62 -23.09 -2.54
N LYS A 66 0.77 -23.26 -3.56
CA LYS A 66 0.09 -24.52 -3.83
C LYS A 66 1.09 -25.63 -4.16
N GLU A 67 2.05 -25.36 -5.03
CA GLU A 67 3.11 -26.31 -5.41
C GLU A 67 3.96 -26.74 -4.21
N LYS A 68 4.28 -25.78 -3.33
CA LYS A 68 5.04 -26.05 -2.10
C LYS A 68 4.21 -26.59 -0.93
N LYS A 69 2.90 -26.83 -1.14
CA LYS A 69 1.96 -27.27 -0.09
C LYS A 69 1.94 -26.36 1.15
N MET A 70 2.05 -25.04 0.94
CA MET A 70 2.06 -24.03 2.00
C MET A 70 0.80 -23.14 1.94
N HIS A 71 0.35 -22.66 3.10
CA HIS A 71 -0.79 -21.73 3.16
C HIS A 71 -0.38 -20.28 2.87
N ILE A 72 -1.17 -19.57 2.07
CA ILE A 72 -0.91 -18.16 1.74
C ILE A 72 -1.35 -17.23 2.88
N GLY A 73 -0.42 -16.43 3.41
CA GLY A 73 -0.72 -15.42 4.42
C GLY A 73 -1.80 -14.44 3.94
N PRO A 74 -2.69 -13.96 4.83
CA PRO A 74 -3.79 -13.07 4.47
C PRO A 74 -3.31 -11.79 3.77
N TRP A 75 -2.15 -11.26 4.16
CA TRP A 75 -1.54 -10.07 3.55
C TRP A 75 -1.09 -10.27 2.10
N ARG A 76 -0.88 -11.52 1.65
CA ARG A 76 -0.54 -11.83 0.25
C ARG A 76 -1.75 -12.18 -0.61
N LYS A 77 -2.95 -12.21 -0.02
CA LYS A 77 -4.18 -12.42 -0.79
C LYS A 77 -4.51 -11.18 -1.59
N LYS A 78 -4.96 -11.39 -2.83
CA LYS A 78 -5.38 -10.32 -3.75
C LYS A 78 -6.30 -9.28 -3.12
N ARG A 79 -7.29 -9.70 -2.33
CA ARG A 79 -8.22 -8.78 -1.66
C ARG A 79 -7.51 -7.82 -0.71
N TYR A 80 -6.59 -8.31 0.10
CA TYR A 80 -5.82 -7.47 1.02
C TYR A 80 -4.93 -6.48 0.26
N MET A 81 -4.17 -6.99 -0.72
CA MET A 81 -3.27 -6.17 -1.54
C MET A 81 -4.03 -5.08 -2.28
N GLN A 82 -5.18 -5.40 -2.88
CA GLN A 82 -6.05 -4.40 -3.48
C GLN A 82 -6.53 -3.37 -2.45
N SER A 83 -7.01 -3.79 -1.28
CA SER A 83 -7.45 -2.85 -0.24
C SER A 83 -6.33 -1.93 0.25
N LYS A 84 -5.09 -2.42 0.35
CA LYS A 84 -3.92 -1.65 0.80
C LYS A 84 -3.73 -0.36 0.00
N TRP A 85 -3.83 -0.44 -1.33
CA TRP A 85 -3.59 0.72 -2.20
C TRP A 85 -4.85 1.32 -2.84
N LEU A 86 -5.87 0.51 -3.11
CA LEU A 86 -7.11 0.94 -3.78
C LEU A 86 -8.20 1.40 -2.79
N GLY A 87 -8.12 0.99 -1.52
CA GLY A 87 -9.09 1.39 -0.50
C GLY A 87 -9.05 2.89 -0.19
N MET A 88 -7.91 3.55 -0.44
CA MET A 88 -7.76 4.98 -0.22
C MET A 88 -8.45 5.83 -1.30
N THR A 89 -8.70 5.27 -2.48
CA THR A 89 -8.98 6.05 -3.70
C THR A 89 -10.46 6.29 -3.94
N ASN A 90 -11.34 5.44 -3.39
CA ASN A 90 -12.79 5.48 -3.58
C ASN A 90 -13.52 6.41 -2.61
N ASN A 91 -12.90 6.76 -1.48
CA ASN A 91 -13.45 7.82 -0.65
C ASN A 91 -13.03 9.15 -1.25
N ASN A 92 -14.00 10.05 -1.40
CA ASN A 92 -13.84 11.50 -1.42
C ASN A 92 -13.22 11.99 -0.09
N ARG A 93 -12.21 11.29 0.45
CA ARG A 93 -11.43 11.73 1.59
C ARG A 93 -10.82 13.04 1.16
N SER A 94 -11.33 14.08 1.79
CA SER A 94 -11.04 15.50 1.63
C SER A 94 -9.81 15.75 0.77
N LYS A 95 -9.95 16.67 -0.19
CA LYS A 95 -8.82 17.52 -0.57
C LYS A 95 -8.10 17.84 0.73
N MET A 96 -6.94 17.24 0.97
CA MET A 96 -6.17 17.58 2.15
C MET A 96 -5.86 19.03 1.93
N THR A 97 -6.59 19.91 2.60
CA THR A 97 -6.19 21.30 2.74
C THR A 97 -4.76 21.21 3.23
N PRO A 98 -3.76 21.70 2.48
CA PRO A 98 -2.40 21.75 2.99
C PRO A 98 -2.53 22.41 4.37
N LEU A 99 -2.09 21.72 5.42
CA LEU A 99 -2.01 22.37 6.71
C LEU A 99 -1.19 23.63 6.46
N PRO A 100 -1.70 24.83 6.79
CA PRO A 100 -0.88 26.02 6.69
C PRO A 100 0.37 25.71 7.51
N MET A 101 1.52 25.70 6.84
CA MET A 101 2.82 25.46 7.45
C MET A 101 3.13 26.67 8.32
N VAL A 102 2.44 26.76 9.45
CA VAL A 102 2.74 27.71 10.51
C VAL A 102 3.89 27.06 11.26
N TYR A 103 5.10 27.54 11.00
CA TYR A 103 6.17 27.46 12.00
C TYR A 103 5.72 28.30 13.19
N SER A 104 4.86 27.74 14.04
CA SER A 104 4.65 28.24 15.39
C SER A 104 5.82 27.71 16.19
N GLU A 105 6.70 28.59 16.65
CA GLU A 105 7.60 28.24 17.75
C GLU A 105 6.73 27.74 18.91
N GLN A 106 6.72 26.41 19.09
CA GLN A 106 5.92 25.77 20.13
C GLN A 106 6.59 26.09 21.48
N PRO A 107 5.92 26.76 22.43
CA PRO A 107 6.35 26.72 23.82
C PRO A 107 6.29 25.25 24.26
N ARG A 108 7.35 24.78 24.92
CA ARG A 108 7.43 23.42 25.45
C ARG A 108 6.38 23.23 26.55
N ASN A 109 5.19 22.77 26.18
CA ASN A 109 4.15 22.43 27.14
C ASN A 109 4.24 20.94 27.47
N SER A 110 4.94 20.69 28.58
CA SER A 110 4.79 19.61 29.56
C SER A 110 4.17 18.30 29.06
N ARG A 111 5.05 17.33 28.78
CA ARG A 111 4.71 15.90 28.83
C ARG A 111 4.16 15.58 30.23
N ALA A 112 2.86 15.32 30.33
CA ALA A 112 2.34 14.54 31.44
C ALA A 112 2.73 13.07 31.18
N SER A 113 3.70 12.57 31.94
CA SER A 113 4.07 11.16 31.96
C SER A 113 2.91 10.33 32.51
N MET A 114 2.33 9.46 31.69
CA MET A 114 1.32 8.47 32.14
C MET A 114 1.97 7.20 32.71
N LEU A 115 2.98 7.35 33.57
CA LEU A 115 3.60 6.25 34.31
C LEU A 115 3.96 6.72 35.71
N THR A 116 2.96 6.85 36.56
CA THR A 116 3.13 6.75 38.01
C THR A 116 2.27 5.56 38.46
N CYS A 117 2.84 4.36 38.33
CA CYS A 117 2.39 3.25 39.15
C CYS A 117 2.96 3.50 40.54
N ASP A 118 2.21 4.24 41.36
CA ASP A 118 2.45 4.24 42.79
C ASP A 118 1.87 2.94 43.35
N PHE A 119 2.74 1.99 43.67
CA PHE A 119 2.40 0.90 44.59
C PHE A 119 2.54 1.45 46.01
N TYR A 120 1.42 1.59 46.69
CA TYR A 120 1.32 1.58 48.16
C TYR A 120 0.30 0.52 48.56
#